data_AF-A0A531JF77-F1
#
_entry.id   AF-A0A531JF77-F1
#
_cell.length_a   1.000
_cell.length_b   1.000
_cell.length_c   1.000
_cell.angle_alpha   90.00
_cell.angle_beta   90.00
_cell.angle_gamma   90.00
#
_symmetry.space_group_name_H-M   'P 1'
#
loop_
_entity.id
_entity.type
_entity.pdbx_description
1 polymer ?
#
loop_
_entity_poly.entity_id
_entity_poly.type
_entity_poly.pdbx_seq_one_letter_code
_entity_poly.pdbx_strand_id
1 'polypeptide(L)'
;KPALVVAGGVAANRTIKTTLEALCEKAGFAFVAPPLKLCTDNAAMIAWAGIERLRAGIADENSADFVPRSRWPLDSISAPMVGSGRRGAKA
;
A
#
# COMPACT_ATOMS: atom_id res chain seq x y z
N LYS A 1 -12.45 -11.08 -13.24
CA LYS A 1 -12.95 -9.74 -12.89
C LYS A 1 -11.82 -8.99 -12.17
N PRO A 2 -11.36 -7.82 -12.64
CA PRO A 2 -10.34 -7.04 -11.93
C PRO A 2 -10.89 -6.53 -10.58
N ALA A 3 -10.00 -6.21 -9.64
CA ALA A 3 -10.38 -5.76 -8.30
C ALA A 3 -9.80 -4.36 -8.00
N LEU A 4 -10.63 -3.50 -7.41
CA LEU A 4 -10.19 -2.28 -6.75
C LEU A 4 -10.10 -2.55 -5.25
N VAL A 5 -8.90 -2.46 -4.70
CA VAL A 5 -8.64 -2.62 -3.26
C VAL A 5 -8.45 -1.23 -2.65
N VAL A 6 -9.20 -0.93 -1.60
CA VAL A 6 -9.10 0.35 -0.87
C VAL A 6 -8.76 0.06 0.59
N ALA A 7 -7.68 0.67 1.08
CA ALA A 7 -7.23 0.62 2.46
C ALA A 7 -7.05 2.05 3.02
N GLY A 8 -6.68 2.19 4.28
CA GLY A 8 -6.49 3.49 4.93
C GLY A 8 -7.80 4.16 5.36
N GLY A 9 -7.70 5.43 5.74
CA GLY A 9 -8.85 6.25 6.15
C GLY A 9 -9.92 6.40 5.06
N VAL A 10 -9.54 6.23 3.79
CA VAL A 10 -10.48 6.23 2.65
C VAL A 10 -11.45 5.06 2.75
N ALA A 11 -10.97 3.86 3.09
CA ALA A 11 -11.81 2.68 3.28
C ALA A 11 -12.73 2.78 4.51
N ALA A 12 -12.36 3.61 5.50
CA ALA A 12 -13.14 3.86 6.70
C ALA A 12 -14.25 4.91 6.51
N ASN A 13 -14.16 5.75 5.47
CA ASN A 13 -15.18 6.74 5.16
C ASN A 13 -16.37 6.09 4.45
N ARG A 14 -17.55 6.10 5.08
CA ARG A 14 -18.76 5.45 4.55
C ARG A 14 -19.18 6.01 3.19
N THR A 15 -19.20 7.33 3.04
CA THR A 15 -19.64 7.98 1.80
C THR A 15 -18.72 7.60 0.65
N ILE A 16 -17.41 7.72 0.83
CA ILE A 16 -16.43 7.36 -0.20
C ILE A 16 -16.54 5.88 -0.55
N LYS A 17 -16.63 5.00 0.45
CA LYS A 17 -16.77 3.56 0.25
C LYS A 17 -18.00 3.23 -0.61
N THR A 18 -19.19 3.73 -0.25
CA THR A 18 -20.42 3.46 -1.00
C THR A 18 -20.35 3.99 -2.44
N THR A 19 -19.74 5.17 -2.65
CA THR A 19 -19.55 5.71 -4.00
C THR A 19 -18.63 4.82 -4.84
N LEU A 20 -17.53 4.33 -4.27
CA LEU A 20 -16.60 3.45 -4.98
C LEU A 20 -17.17 2.05 -5.23
N GLU A 21 -17.97 1.51 -4.31
CA GLU A 21 -18.69 0.25 -4.51
C GLU A 21 -19.62 0.32 -5.73
N ALA A 22 -20.46 1.37 -5.80
CA ALA A 22 -21.38 1.58 -6.92
C ALA A 22 -20.63 1.82 -8.25
N LEU A 23 -19.48 2.51 -8.21
CA LEU A 23 -18.64 2.70 -9.38
C LEU A 23 -18.04 1.37 -9.86
N CYS A 24 -17.53 0.55 -8.93
CA CYS A 24 -16.97 -0.76 -9.27
C CYS A 24 -18.02 -1.69 -9.87
N GLU A 25 -19.26 -1.68 -9.34
CA GLU A 25 -20.37 -2.45 -9.90
C GLU A 25 -20.62 -2.06 -11.36
N LYS A 26 -20.76 -0.76 -11.65
CA LYS A 26 -20.96 -0.23 -13.00
C LYS A 26 -19.79 -0.55 -13.94
N ALA A 27 -18.56 -0.49 -13.45
CA ALA A 27 -17.35 -0.73 -14.25
C ALA A 27 -16.99 -2.21 -14.40
N GLY A 28 -17.70 -3.13 -13.74
CA GLY A 28 -17.37 -4.55 -13.76
C GLY A 28 -16.14 -4.92 -12.93
N PHE A 29 -15.85 -4.18 -11.85
CA PHE A 29 -14.76 -4.46 -10.89
C PHE A 29 -15.30 -5.11 -9.61
N ALA A 30 -14.48 -5.95 -8.97
CA ALA A 30 -14.71 -6.35 -7.58
C ALA A 30 -14.23 -5.22 -6.67
N PHE A 31 -15.05 -4.83 -5.69
CA PHE A 31 -14.62 -3.90 -4.66
C PHE A 31 -14.14 -4.69 -3.43
N VAL A 32 -12.95 -4.35 -2.91
CA VAL A 32 -12.37 -5.01 -1.74
C VAL A 32 -11.91 -3.94 -0.74
N ALA A 33 -12.40 -4.04 0.49
CA ALA A 33 -11.91 -3.27 1.63
C ALA A 33 -11.65 -4.23 2.79
N PRO A 34 -10.50 -4.12 3.49
CA PRO A 34 -10.23 -4.96 4.64
C PRO A 34 -11.17 -4.61 5.82
N PRO A 35 -11.28 -5.48 6.84
CA PRO A 35 -11.94 -5.13 8.10
C PRO A 35 -11.40 -3.80 8.67
N LEU A 36 -12.26 -2.96 9.23
CA LEU A 36 -11.88 -1.62 9.72
C LEU A 36 -10.64 -1.62 10.63
N LYS A 37 -10.51 -2.62 11.50
CA LYS A 37 -9.36 -2.79 12.41
C LYS A 37 -8.01 -3.01 11.70
N LEU A 38 -8.05 -3.37 10.41
CA LEU A 38 -6.89 -3.57 9.55
C LEU A 38 -6.73 -2.46 8.51
N CYS A 39 -7.67 -1.50 8.42
CA CYS A 39 -7.58 -0.39 7.48
C CYS A 39 -6.53 0.66 7.89
N THR A 40 -6.22 0.80 9.18
CA THR A 40 -5.19 1.71 9.68
C THR A 40 -3.82 1.04 9.74
N ASP A 41 -2.75 1.82 9.84
CA ASP A 41 -1.40 1.29 10.01
C ASP A 41 -1.32 0.31 11.18
N ASN A 42 -0.81 -0.89 10.93
CA ASN A 42 -0.72 -1.95 11.92
C ASN A 42 0.48 -2.87 11.66
N ALA A 43 0.95 -3.60 12.69
CA ALA A 43 2.08 -4.49 12.54
C ALA A 43 1.78 -5.71 11.64
N ALA A 44 0.51 -6.12 11.52
CA ALA A 44 0.13 -7.29 10.73
C ALA A 44 0.36 -7.07 9.23
N MET A 45 0.11 -5.87 8.69
CA MET A 45 0.42 -5.56 7.28
C MET A 45 1.94 -5.59 7.00
N ILE A 46 2.76 -5.16 7.96
CA ILE A 46 4.22 -5.20 7.84
C ILE A 46 4.72 -6.65 7.86
N ALA A 47 4.22 -7.46 8.80
CA ALA A 47 4.55 -8.86 8.89
C ALA A 47 4.13 -9.63 7.63
N TRP A 48 2.93 -9.36 7.09
CA TRP A 48 2.45 -9.98 5.87
C TRP A 48 3.33 -9.63 4.66
N ALA A 49 3.67 -8.35 4.47
CA ALA A 49 4.58 -7.93 3.41
C ALA A 49 5.96 -8.60 3.54
N GLY A 50 6.47 -8.75 4.77
CA GLY A 50 7.72 -9.47 5.04
C GLY A 50 7.65 -10.96 4.65
N ILE A 51 6.58 -11.65 5.02
CA ILE A 51 6.35 -13.05 4.66
C ILE A 51 6.30 -13.24 3.14
N GLU A 52 5.59 -12.37 2.42
CA GLU A 52 5.48 -12.45 0.97
C GLU A 52 6.85 -12.22 0.29
N ARG A 53 7.66 -11.29 0.80
CA ARG A 53 9.04 -11.06 0.31
C ARG A 53 9.96 -12.25 0.59
N LEU A 54 9.88 -12.85 1.78
CA LEU A 54 10.65 -14.05 2.14
C LEU A 54 10.30 -15.22 1.22
N ARG A 55 9.00 -15.47 1.00
CA ARG A 55 8.52 -16.52 0.09
C ARG A 55 8.94 -16.30 -1.36
N ALA A 56 9.04 -15.04 -1.79
CA ALA A 56 9.53 -14.68 -3.11
C ALA A 56 11.06 -14.72 -3.24
N GLY A 57 11.80 -15.05 -2.18
CA GLY A 57 13.27 -15.05 -2.19
C GLY A 57 13.90 -13.66 -2.27
N ILE A 58 13.17 -12.60 -1.89
CA ILE A 58 13.62 -11.18 -1.93
C ILE A 58 14.08 -10.73 -0.52
N ALA A 59 14.47 -11.68 0.32
CA ALA A 59 14.99 -11.38 1.65
C ALA A 59 16.46 -10.98 1.55
N ASP A 60 16.84 -9.94 2.29
CA ASP A 60 18.21 -9.49 2.39
C ASP A 60 18.95 -10.34 3.43
N GLU A 61 20.06 -10.96 3.02
CA GLU A 61 20.92 -11.76 3.89
C GLU A 61 21.50 -10.93 5.04
N ASN A 62 21.69 -9.62 4.84
CA ASN A 62 22.22 -8.69 5.84
C ASN A 62 21.13 -7.78 6.42
N SER A 63 19.93 -8.30 6.63
CA SER A 63 18.78 -7.54 7.17
C SER A 63 19.06 -6.75 8.46
N ALA A 64 20.09 -7.13 9.25
CA ALA A 64 20.54 -6.42 10.44
C ALA A 64 21.16 -5.03 10.15
N ASP A 65 21.67 -4.79 8.94
CA ASP A 65 22.28 -3.51 8.53
C ASP A 65 21.25 -2.53 7.95
N PHE A 66 19.96 -2.87 8.01
CA PHE A 66 18.90 -2.06 7.42
C PHE A 66 18.78 -0.68 8.09
N VAL A 67 18.90 0.38 7.30
CA VAL A 67 18.73 1.77 7.74
C VAL A 67 17.33 2.27 7.42
N PRO A 68 16.57 2.81 8.40
CA PRO A 68 15.24 3.37 8.16
C PRO A 68 15.24 4.50 7.13
N ARG A 69 14.31 4.44 6.17
CA ARG A 69 14.12 5.46 5.12
C ARG A 69 12.80 6.19 5.31
N SER A 70 12.86 7.45 5.73
CA SER A 70 11.66 8.31 5.86
C SER A 70 10.96 8.62 4.53
N ARG A 71 11.68 8.45 3.41
CA ARG A 71 11.15 8.52 2.05
C ARG A 71 11.56 7.24 1.34
N TRP A 72 10.73 6.21 1.46
CA TRP A 72 10.92 4.96 0.75
C TRP A 72 10.02 4.98 -0.49
N PRO A 73 10.56 5.00 -1.70
CA PRO A 73 9.73 4.92 -2.89
C PRO A 73 9.05 3.55 -2.96
N LEU A 74 7.77 3.54 -3.38
CA LEU A 74 6.97 2.32 -3.54
C LEU A 74 7.42 1.49 -4.75
N ASP A 75 8.01 2.15 -5.74
CA ASP A 75 8.59 1.53 -6.93
C ASP A 75 9.98 2.10 -7.21
N SER A 76 10.72 1.46 -8.12
CA SER A 76 12.03 1.91 -8.57
C SER A 76 12.02 2.62 -9.92
N ILE A 77 10.83 2.88 -10.48
CA ILE A 77 10.62 3.24 -11.90
C ILE A 77 10.10 4.67 -12.03
N SER A 78 9.33 5.15 -11.07
CA SER A 78 8.67 6.45 -11.08
C SER A 78 9.65 7.56 -10.73
N ALA A 79 9.75 8.56 -11.61
CA ALA A 79 10.48 9.78 -11.32
C ALA A 79 9.78 10.56 -10.18
N PRO A 80 10.53 11.20 -9.26
CA PRO A 80 9.93 12.02 -8.21
C PRO A 80 9.04 13.13 -8.78
N MET A 81 7.77 13.16 -8.37
CA MET A 81 6.77 14.11 -8.88
C MET A 81 6.91 15.55 -8.33
N VAL A 82 7.70 15.78 -7.28
CA VAL A 82 7.90 17.12 -6.67
C VAL A 82 9.39 17.37 -6.44
N GLY A 83 9.84 18.56 -6.85
CA GLY A 83 11.23 19.01 -6.88
C GLY A 83 12.02 18.91 -5.57
N SER A 84 13.33 19.04 -5.75
CA SER A 84 14.42 18.81 -4.81
C SER A 84 14.13 19.10 -3.34
N GLY A 85 14.24 18.07 -2.50
CA GLY A 85 14.60 18.16 -1.09
C GLY A 85 15.70 17.14 -0.80
N ARG A 86 16.57 17.41 0.19
CA ARG A 86 17.78 16.60 0.54
C ARG A 86 17.55 15.10 0.79
N ARG A 87 16.32 14.60 0.73
CA ARG A 87 15.92 13.23 1.11
C ARG A 87 15.33 12.39 -0.04
N GLY A 88 15.42 12.84 -1.30
CA GLY A 88 15.02 12.04 -2.47
C GLY A 88 13.50 11.91 -2.70
N ALA A 89 13.14 11.00 -3.62
CA ALA A 89 11.76 10.75 -4.05
C ALA A 89 10.87 10.23 -2.93
N LYS A 90 9.65 10.78 -2.84
CA LYS A 90 8.58 10.31 -1.96
C LYS A 90 7.52 9.68 -2.85
N ALA A 91 7.19 8.41 -2.60
CA ALA A 91 5.94 7.82 -3.02
C ALA A 91 4.91 8.02 -1.89
#